data_AF-A0A838LNM7-F1
#
_entry.id   AF-A0A838LNM7-F1
#
_cell.length_a   1.000
_cell.length_b   1.000
_cell.length_c   1.000
_cell.angle_alpha   90.00
_cell.angle_beta   90.00
_cell.angle_gamma   90.00
#
_symmetry.space_group_name_H-M   'P 1'
#
loop_
_entity.id
_entity.type
_entity.pdbx_description
1 polymer ?
#
loop_
_entity_poly.entity_id
_entity_poly.type
_entity_poly.pdbx_seq_one_letter_code
_entity_poly.pdbx_strand_id
1 'polypeptide(L)'
;MKLGLRTVAAGCLLALVVGLAPAGAAAGGTTITLTAAPAHADDTTQVVVTVTDAGGAAVAGAAVAVERRTGGVWQPAGTVATGADGRAAFAQVVARSPDDNAVRATYDGAVAETLLPLRRRAAQVSLDGPRAVVGGQPVSLALRWTSDHGAPVAGTVTVWRLVPGGRWRRAAQARTDADGRATQTVSPRTDTRWRVTTPRLPWLEKARSAVLRLDDRPPGTPVRLPAAAPGPRISLPPQGPATGEGPDLWIGAVSDRVWSQMTGVTWHSGCPVGRSGLRLVRVNYWDYDGYPRRGELVANADAAYAMGAALAEMYRRRLPIRAMHRVDRFGWSARVRGGDDYASMASGNTSAFNCRDVVGRPGRRSPHAWGRALDVNTWENPYRSARGIVPNTWWQGHSHPLVAWRSRSHAVVELMARHGLRWTYGNGDTQHFDYVGVGKRALARHSGPPPCRRFCD
;
A
#
# COMPACT_ATOMS: atom_id res chain seq x y z
N MET A 1 9.26 23.05 39.87
CA MET A 1 8.97 22.22 41.05
C MET A 1 9.10 20.75 40.68
N LYS A 2 10.08 20.09 41.32
CA LYS A 2 10.34 18.65 41.45
C LYS A 2 10.46 17.79 40.17
N LEU A 3 11.73 17.58 39.81
CA LEU A 3 12.30 16.42 39.12
C LEU A 3 11.89 15.10 39.81
N GLY A 4 11.76 14.03 39.01
CA GLY A 4 11.58 12.65 39.46
C GLY A 4 12.20 11.67 38.49
N LEU A 5 13.54 11.61 38.50
CA LEU A 5 14.40 10.63 37.83
C LEU A 5 14.10 9.22 38.39
N ARG A 6 13.80 8.23 37.55
CA ARG A 6 13.77 6.81 37.94
C ARG A 6 14.78 6.02 37.12
N THR A 7 15.94 5.86 37.74
CA THR A 7 16.95 4.83 37.51
C THR A 7 16.32 3.43 37.62
N VAL A 8 16.52 2.58 36.62
CA VAL A 8 16.29 1.14 36.73
C VAL A 8 17.67 0.50 36.88
N ALA A 9 17.95 0.01 38.09
CA ALA A 9 19.17 -0.67 38.45
C ALA A 9 19.20 -2.08 37.85
N ALA A 10 20.35 -2.45 37.29
CA ALA A 10 20.69 -3.82 36.95
C ALA A 10 20.90 -4.63 38.23
N GLY A 11 20.00 -5.57 38.50
CA GLY A 11 20.13 -6.54 39.59
C GLY A 11 20.74 -7.84 39.07
N CYS A 12 22.01 -8.07 39.37
CA CYS A 12 22.62 -9.40 39.36
C CYS A 12 21.88 -10.29 40.38
N LEU A 13 21.18 -11.32 39.92
CA LEU A 13 20.70 -12.38 40.82
C LEU A 13 21.76 -13.47 40.92
N LEU A 14 22.40 -13.48 42.09
CA LEU A 14 23.27 -14.51 42.63
C LEU A 14 22.51 -15.85 42.68
N ALA A 15 23.12 -16.92 42.18
CA ALA A 15 22.63 -18.28 42.33
C ALA A 15 22.70 -18.70 43.82
N LEU A 16 21.54 -18.88 44.45
CA LEU A 16 21.43 -19.54 45.75
C LEU A 16 21.23 -21.04 45.48
N VAL A 17 22.28 -21.83 45.70
CA VAL A 17 22.20 -23.29 45.79
C VAL A 17 21.56 -23.62 47.15
N VAL A 18 20.26 -23.88 47.15
CA VAL A 18 19.58 -24.47 48.31
C VAL A 18 19.61 -25.98 48.12
N GLY A 19 20.50 -26.63 48.87
CA GLY A 19 20.46 -28.08 49.05
C GLY A 19 19.20 -28.47 49.82
N LEU A 20 18.25 -29.10 49.12
CA LEU A 20 17.21 -29.88 49.75
C LEU A 20 17.73 -31.32 49.84
N ALA A 21 18.07 -31.73 51.06
CA ALA A 21 18.34 -33.12 51.40
C ALA A 21 17.06 -33.97 51.22
N PRO A 22 17.19 -35.25 50.85
CA PRO A 22 16.04 -36.13 50.61
C PRO A 22 15.49 -36.63 51.94
N ALA A 23 14.16 -36.64 52.07
CA ALA A 23 13.47 -37.32 53.16
C ALA A 23 12.64 -38.48 52.59
N GLY A 24 12.94 -39.70 53.05
CA GLY A 24 12.14 -40.90 52.81
C GLY A 24 12.91 -42.04 52.17
N ALA A 25 13.67 -42.78 52.97
CA ALA A 25 14.29 -44.05 52.57
C ALA A 25 13.22 -45.13 52.35
N ALA A 26 13.25 -45.76 51.17
CA ALA A 26 12.76 -47.12 50.97
C ALA A 26 13.98 -48.01 50.73
N ALA A 27 14.14 -49.03 51.57
CA ALA A 27 15.19 -50.03 51.45
C ALA A 27 14.88 -51.00 50.29
N GLY A 28 15.81 -51.11 49.35
CA GLY A 28 15.69 -51.84 48.08
C GLY A 28 16.37 -51.06 46.97
N GLY A 29 17.69 -50.87 47.10
CA GLY A 29 18.42 -49.83 46.38
C GLY A 29 18.69 -50.20 44.93
N THR A 30 17.85 -49.70 44.03
CA THR A 30 18.15 -49.65 42.61
C THR A 30 18.13 -48.19 42.15
N THR A 31 19.16 -47.75 41.42
CA THR A 31 19.22 -46.46 40.76
C THR A 31 18.93 -46.64 39.27
N ILE A 32 18.04 -45.81 38.73
CA ILE A 32 17.71 -45.78 37.31
C ILE A 32 18.07 -44.41 36.74
N THR A 33 18.66 -44.40 35.54
CA THR A 33 18.95 -43.17 34.80
C THR A 33 18.50 -43.30 33.35
N LEU A 34 18.06 -42.18 32.78
CA LEU A 34 17.65 -42.08 31.38
C LEU A 34 18.44 -41.00 30.66
N THR A 35 18.95 -41.36 29.48
CA THR A 35 19.63 -40.43 28.58
C THR A 35 19.10 -40.57 27.17
N ALA A 36 18.99 -39.46 26.45
CA ALA A 36 18.52 -39.44 25.06
C ALA A 36 19.35 -38.45 24.25
N ALA A 37 19.72 -38.83 23.02
CA ALA A 37 20.39 -37.92 22.11
C ALA A 37 19.39 -36.93 21.50
N PRO A 38 19.80 -35.67 21.25
CA PRO A 38 18.93 -34.73 20.54
C PRO A 38 18.63 -35.19 19.10
N ALA A 39 17.37 -35.15 18.69
CA ALA A 39 16.96 -35.49 17.33
C ALA A 39 15.93 -34.50 16.78
N HIS A 40 15.73 -34.49 15.47
CA HIS A 40 14.71 -33.67 14.86
C HIS A 40 13.32 -34.25 15.10
N ALA A 41 12.29 -33.41 14.99
CA ALA A 41 10.93 -33.91 15.01
C ALA A 41 10.70 -34.93 13.89
N ASP A 42 9.86 -35.91 14.20
CA ASP A 42 9.48 -37.06 13.38
C ASP A 42 10.61 -38.09 13.15
N ASP A 43 11.86 -37.77 13.55
CA ASP A 43 12.95 -38.74 13.59
C ASP A 43 12.90 -39.56 14.89
N THR A 44 13.56 -40.72 14.85
CA THR A 44 13.74 -41.57 16.02
C THR A 44 15.06 -41.25 16.72
N THR A 45 15.03 -41.12 18.05
CA THR A 45 16.23 -41.10 18.90
C THR A 45 16.33 -42.38 19.72
N GLN A 46 17.54 -42.74 20.10
CA GLN A 46 17.79 -43.83 21.04
C GLN A 46 17.76 -43.27 22.46
N VAL A 47 16.91 -43.87 23.30
CA VAL A 47 16.86 -43.63 24.73
C VAL A 47 17.56 -44.78 25.42
N VAL A 48 18.56 -44.48 26.24
CA VAL A 48 19.33 -45.46 27.00
C VAL A 48 18.90 -45.38 28.45
N VAL A 49 18.40 -46.50 28.96
CA VAL A 49 18.20 -46.72 30.39
C VAL A 49 19.41 -47.45 30.97
N THR A 50 19.88 -46.99 32.13
CA THR A 50 20.91 -47.68 32.93
C THR A 50 20.33 -47.98 34.30
N VAL A 51 20.46 -49.22 34.75
CA VAL A 51 19.98 -49.72 36.04
C VAL A 51 21.17 -50.25 36.84
N THR A 52 21.39 -49.69 38.03
CA THR A 52 22.44 -50.13 38.95
C THR A 52 21.88 -50.44 40.33
N ASP A 53 22.46 -51.40 41.04
CA ASP A 53 22.07 -51.70 42.42
C ASP A 53 22.60 -50.63 43.42
N ALA A 54 22.40 -50.88 44.71
CA ALA A 54 22.78 -49.98 45.79
C ALA A 54 24.30 -49.78 45.90
N GLY A 55 25.09 -50.75 45.42
CA GLY A 55 26.55 -50.69 45.34
C GLY A 55 27.07 -50.09 44.04
N GLY A 56 26.17 -49.70 43.12
CA GLY A 56 26.51 -49.15 41.81
C GLY A 56 26.86 -50.23 40.76
N ALA A 57 26.64 -51.51 41.05
CA ALA A 57 26.87 -52.59 40.08
C ALA A 57 25.72 -52.67 39.08
N ALA A 58 26.04 -53.08 37.84
CA ALA A 58 25.06 -53.23 36.77
C ALA A 58 24.02 -54.32 37.07
N VAL A 59 22.73 -54.01 36.91
CA VAL A 59 21.65 -54.99 37.08
C VAL A 59 21.28 -55.57 35.72
N ALA A 60 21.64 -56.82 35.47
CA ALA A 60 21.32 -57.53 34.23
C ALA A 60 19.90 -58.13 34.25
N GLY A 61 19.21 -58.14 33.11
CA GLY A 61 17.88 -58.73 32.97
C GLY A 61 16.74 -57.95 33.65
N ALA A 62 16.98 -56.71 34.10
CA ALA A 62 15.97 -55.87 34.71
C ALA A 62 14.87 -55.52 33.70
N ALA A 63 13.64 -55.94 33.98
CA ALA A 63 12.46 -55.64 33.16
C ALA A 63 11.92 -54.24 33.48
N VAL A 64 12.44 -53.23 32.77
CA VAL A 64 12.11 -51.82 32.99
C VAL A 64 10.83 -51.45 32.24
N ALA A 65 9.81 -50.99 32.96
CA ALA A 65 8.60 -50.43 32.37
C ALA A 65 8.87 -49.02 31.82
N VAL A 66 8.44 -48.74 30.60
CA VAL A 66 8.63 -47.45 29.93
C VAL A 66 7.28 -46.81 29.63
N GLU A 67 7.18 -45.51 29.89
CA GLU A 67 6.05 -44.66 29.53
C GLU A 67 6.54 -43.42 28.75
N ARG A 68 5.69 -42.87 27.89
CA ARG A 68 5.96 -41.64 27.11
C ARG A 68 4.82 -40.64 27.25
N ARG A 69 5.13 -39.35 27.12
CA ARG A 69 4.08 -38.32 26.97
C ARG A 69 3.49 -38.37 25.56
N THR A 70 2.18 -38.29 25.44
CA THR A 70 1.46 -38.14 24.17
C THR A 70 0.17 -37.37 24.41
N GLY A 71 -0.03 -36.28 23.67
CA GLY A 71 -1.12 -35.34 23.95
C GLY A 71 -1.01 -34.74 25.36
N GLY A 72 0.20 -34.63 25.90
CA GLY A 72 0.43 -34.18 27.28
C GLY A 72 0.01 -35.17 28.35
N VAL A 73 -0.21 -36.46 28.05
CA VAL A 73 -0.55 -37.49 29.06
C VAL A 73 0.47 -38.63 29.01
N TRP A 74 0.82 -39.21 30.15
CA TRP A 74 1.67 -40.41 30.21
C TRP A 74 0.91 -41.63 29.66
N GLN A 75 1.56 -42.37 28.77
CA GLN A 75 1.04 -43.59 28.16
C GLN A 75 2.10 -44.69 28.20
N PRO A 76 1.71 -45.96 28.44
CA PRO A 76 2.63 -47.09 28.35
C PRO A 76 3.30 -47.18 26.97
N ALA A 77 4.62 -47.35 26.95
CA ALA A 77 5.44 -47.48 25.75
C ALA A 77 6.09 -48.88 25.61
N GLY A 78 5.95 -49.73 26.63
CA GLY A 78 6.42 -51.12 26.63
C GLY A 78 7.36 -51.42 27.79
N THR A 79 8.08 -52.53 27.69
CA THR A 79 9.07 -52.97 28.67
C THR A 79 10.37 -53.32 27.96
N VAL A 80 11.51 -52.91 28.52
CA VAL A 80 12.85 -53.22 28.00
C VAL A 80 13.65 -53.99 29.05
N ALA A 81 14.45 -54.96 28.61
CA ALA A 81 15.32 -55.74 29.49
C ALA A 81 16.76 -55.24 29.40
N THR A 82 17.43 -55.03 30.54
CA THR A 82 18.85 -54.65 30.56
C THR A 82 19.76 -55.81 30.18
N GLY A 83 20.85 -55.49 29.46
CA GLY A 83 21.94 -56.42 29.18
C GLY A 83 22.86 -56.64 30.37
N ALA A 84 23.94 -57.39 30.16
CA ALA A 84 24.94 -57.70 31.19
C ALA A 84 25.66 -56.45 31.74
N ASP A 85 25.66 -55.34 30.99
CA ASP A 85 26.20 -54.05 31.38
C ASP A 85 25.19 -53.16 32.14
N GLY A 86 23.99 -53.68 32.43
CA GLY A 86 22.95 -52.96 33.14
C GLY A 86 22.23 -51.93 32.27
N ARG A 87 22.41 -51.97 30.95
CA ARG A 87 21.81 -51.00 30.01
C ARG A 87 20.80 -51.64 29.09
N ALA A 88 19.77 -50.88 28.74
CA ALA A 88 18.89 -51.19 27.61
C ALA A 88 18.70 -49.93 26.77
N ALA A 89 18.54 -50.11 25.46
CA ALA A 89 18.23 -49.03 24.54
C ALA A 89 16.89 -49.29 23.85
N PHE A 90 16.11 -48.23 23.65
CA PHE A 90 14.90 -48.29 22.85
C PHE A 90 14.74 -47.05 21.99
N ALA A 91 14.12 -47.27 20.83
CA ALA A 91 13.81 -46.22 19.87
C ALA A 91 12.57 -45.44 20.31
N GLN A 92 12.66 -44.12 20.27
CA GLN A 92 11.54 -43.22 20.54
C GLN A 92 11.48 -42.12 19.48
N VAL A 93 10.30 -41.93 18.88
CA VAL A 93 10.04 -40.82 17.95
C VAL A 93 9.97 -39.51 18.73
N VAL A 94 10.66 -38.48 18.25
CA VAL A 94 10.60 -37.13 18.82
C VAL A 94 9.42 -36.38 18.20
N ALA A 95 8.49 -35.94 19.03
CA ALA A 95 7.31 -35.20 18.60
C ALA A 95 7.63 -33.74 18.25
N ARG A 96 6.80 -33.15 17.39
CA ARG A 96 6.84 -31.70 17.08
C ARG A 96 6.45 -30.81 18.27
N SER A 97 5.67 -31.35 19.19
CA SER A 97 5.26 -30.71 20.44
C SER A 97 6.28 -31.02 21.54
N PRO A 98 6.93 -30.01 22.17
CA PRO A 98 7.85 -30.24 23.29
C PRO A 98 7.22 -30.97 24.47
N ASP A 99 5.92 -30.75 24.72
CA ASP A 99 5.20 -31.36 25.86
C ASP A 99 5.03 -32.88 25.72
N ASP A 100 5.20 -33.40 24.50
CA ASP A 100 5.15 -34.84 24.19
C ASP A 100 6.55 -35.48 24.18
N ASN A 101 7.61 -34.69 24.36
CA ASN A 101 8.99 -35.16 24.33
C ASN A 101 9.52 -35.47 25.73
N ALA A 102 8.82 -36.32 26.47
CA ALA A 102 9.24 -36.83 27.76
C ALA A 102 9.03 -38.35 27.85
N VAL A 103 9.98 -39.02 28.47
CA VAL A 103 9.98 -40.47 28.70
C VAL A 103 10.23 -40.73 30.18
N ARG A 104 9.50 -41.71 30.72
CA ARG A 104 9.64 -42.20 32.09
C ARG A 104 9.96 -43.68 32.06
N ALA A 105 10.87 -44.09 32.94
CA ALA A 105 11.21 -45.48 33.15
C ALA A 105 11.05 -45.83 34.63
N THR A 106 10.55 -47.02 34.90
CA THR A 106 10.27 -47.51 36.25
C THR A 106 10.74 -48.94 36.41
N TYR A 107 11.47 -49.21 37.48
CA TYR A 107 11.94 -50.54 37.85
C TYR A 107 12.12 -50.61 39.37
N ASP A 108 11.56 -51.64 40.01
CA ASP A 108 11.68 -51.90 41.45
C ASP A 108 11.40 -50.67 42.34
N GLY A 109 10.35 -49.91 42.01
CA GLY A 109 9.98 -48.67 42.70
C GLY A 109 10.83 -47.44 42.37
N ALA A 110 11.99 -47.61 41.73
CA ALA A 110 12.82 -46.52 41.24
C ALA A 110 12.25 -45.93 39.94
N VAL A 111 12.26 -44.60 39.82
CA VAL A 111 11.71 -43.88 38.67
C VAL A 111 12.74 -42.88 38.13
N ALA A 112 12.92 -42.85 36.82
CA ALA A 112 13.65 -41.79 36.14
C ALA A 112 12.79 -41.20 35.01
N GLU A 113 12.89 -39.90 34.83
CA GLU A 113 12.30 -39.18 33.71
C GLU A 113 13.39 -38.44 32.92
N THR A 114 13.23 -38.34 31.61
CA THR A 114 14.09 -37.50 30.77
C THR A 114 13.28 -36.85 29.66
N LEU A 115 13.74 -35.69 29.21
CA LEU A 115 13.20 -35.03 28.01
C LEU A 115 13.94 -35.53 26.78
N LEU A 116 13.23 -35.66 25.67
CA LEU A 116 13.83 -35.90 24.35
C LEU A 116 14.21 -34.54 23.75
N PRO A 117 15.50 -34.20 23.62
CA PRO A 117 15.88 -32.87 23.18
C PRO A 117 15.54 -32.66 21.70
N LEU A 118 14.58 -31.77 21.44
CA LEU A 118 14.12 -31.48 20.09
C LEU A 118 15.07 -30.53 19.36
N ARG A 119 15.65 -30.99 18.24
CA ARG A 119 16.44 -30.17 17.31
C ARG A 119 15.54 -29.56 16.23
N ARG A 120 15.67 -28.25 16.01
CA ARG A 120 14.95 -27.57 14.93
C ARG A 120 15.53 -27.91 13.57
N ARG A 121 14.64 -28.12 12.59
CA ARG A 121 15.00 -28.15 11.17
C ARG A 121 15.08 -26.74 10.60
N ALA A 122 15.79 -26.57 9.49
CA ALA A 122 15.70 -25.31 8.74
C ALA A 122 14.34 -25.20 8.05
N ALA A 123 13.75 -24.01 8.05
CA ALA A 123 12.54 -23.71 7.27
C ALA A 123 12.90 -23.19 5.88
N GLN A 124 12.04 -23.52 4.93
CA GLN A 124 12.03 -22.95 3.58
C GLN A 124 10.67 -22.30 3.33
N VAL A 125 10.68 -21.08 2.83
CA VAL A 125 9.44 -20.38 2.45
C VAL A 125 9.61 -19.68 1.11
N SER A 126 8.69 -19.91 0.18
CA SER A 126 8.65 -19.23 -1.12
C SER A 126 7.43 -18.34 -1.24
N LEU A 127 7.56 -17.33 -2.09
CA LEU A 127 6.50 -16.44 -2.51
C LEU A 127 6.62 -16.26 -4.02
N ASP A 128 5.61 -16.71 -4.74
CA ASP A 128 5.56 -16.74 -6.19
C ASP A 128 4.34 -15.97 -6.69
N GLY A 129 4.41 -15.44 -7.91
CA GLY A 129 3.36 -14.62 -8.49
C GLY A 129 3.80 -13.92 -9.77
N PRO A 130 2.92 -13.12 -10.40
CA PRO A 130 3.26 -12.36 -11.58
C PRO A 130 4.35 -11.32 -11.27
N ARG A 131 5.11 -10.93 -12.29
CA ARG A 131 6.11 -9.86 -12.20
C ARG A 131 5.56 -8.48 -12.59
N ALA A 132 4.41 -8.45 -13.26
CA ALA A 132 3.72 -7.23 -13.65
C ALA A 132 2.21 -7.44 -13.58
N VAL A 133 1.48 -6.38 -13.26
CA VAL A 133 0.02 -6.36 -13.21
C VAL A 133 -0.48 -5.02 -13.70
N VAL A 134 -1.67 -5.01 -14.32
CA VAL A 134 -2.36 -3.78 -14.67
C VAL A 134 -2.93 -3.13 -13.39
N GLY A 135 -2.64 -1.85 -13.17
CA GLY A 135 -2.92 -1.18 -11.90
C GLY A 135 -4.36 -1.34 -11.41
N GLY A 136 -4.47 -1.74 -10.14
CA GLY A 136 -5.74 -2.00 -9.48
C GLY A 136 -6.35 -3.37 -9.77
N GLN A 137 -5.83 -4.15 -10.72
CA GLN A 137 -6.29 -5.52 -10.95
C GLN A 137 -5.85 -6.46 -9.82
N PRO A 138 -6.75 -7.33 -9.32
CA PRO A 138 -6.38 -8.33 -8.33
C PRO A 138 -5.48 -9.40 -8.95
N VAL A 139 -4.40 -9.73 -8.25
CA VAL A 139 -3.52 -10.86 -8.57
C VAL A 139 -3.25 -11.70 -7.32
N SER A 140 -3.09 -13.00 -7.52
CA SER A 140 -2.81 -13.95 -6.45
C SER A 140 -1.31 -14.16 -6.32
N LEU A 141 -0.81 -14.03 -5.09
CA LEU A 141 0.53 -14.46 -4.70
C LEU A 141 0.41 -15.84 -4.06
N ALA A 142 1.19 -16.80 -4.54
CA ALA A 142 1.25 -18.16 -4.02
C ALA A 142 2.37 -18.28 -2.98
N LEU A 143 2.07 -18.88 -1.85
CA LEU A 143 3.00 -19.09 -0.74
C LEU A 143 3.20 -20.58 -0.54
N ARG A 144 4.44 -20.98 -0.28
CA ARG A 144 4.77 -22.35 0.14
C ARG A 144 5.68 -22.31 1.36
N TRP A 145 5.36 -23.08 2.39
CA TRP A 145 6.17 -23.24 3.60
C TRP A 145 6.45 -24.71 3.85
N THR A 146 7.74 -25.07 3.81
CA THR A 146 8.24 -26.42 4.08
C THR A 146 9.40 -26.38 5.07
N SER A 147 9.80 -27.54 5.57
CA SER A 147 11.15 -27.74 6.11
C SER A 147 12.18 -27.97 5.00
N ASP A 148 13.45 -28.05 5.36
CA ASP A 148 14.61 -28.31 4.50
C ASP A 148 14.54 -29.62 3.70
N HIS A 149 13.92 -30.67 4.24
CA HIS A 149 13.65 -31.93 3.54
C HIS A 149 12.29 -31.95 2.79
N GLY A 150 11.62 -30.80 2.66
CA GLY A 150 10.40 -30.66 1.85
C GLY A 150 9.07 -31.00 2.55
N ALA A 151 9.06 -31.35 3.84
CA ALA A 151 7.80 -31.62 4.56
C ALA A 151 6.97 -30.34 4.71
N PRO A 152 5.65 -30.40 4.43
CA PRO A 152 4.78 -29.22 4.48
C PRO A 152 4.57 -28.72 5.91
N VAL A 153 4.39 -27.40 6.05
CA VAL A 153 4.16 -26.74 7.33
C VAL A 153 2.87 -25.94 7.28
N ALA A 154 1.86 -26.40 8.01
CA ALA A 154 0.64 -25.64 8.25
C ALA A 154 0.85 -24.61 9.37
N GLY A 155 0.41 -23.38 9.16
CA GLY A 155 0.52 -22.34 10.18
C GLY A 155 0.42 -20.93 9.64
N THR A 156 0.55 -19.95 10.54
CA THR A 156 0.42 -18.53 10.18
C THR A 156 1.76 -17.97 9.69
N VAL A 157 1.75 -17.40 8.50
CA VAL A 157 2.89 -16.66 7.91
C VAL A 157 2.55 -15.17 7.79
N THR A 158 3.58 -14.32 7.79
CA THR A 158 3.41 -12.87 7.62
C THR A 158 3.82 -12.43 6.22
N VAL A 159 2.91 -11.79 5.51
CA VAL A 159 3.15 -11.20 4.19
C VAL A 159 3.53 -9.73 4.36
N TRP A 160 4.66 -9.34 3.78
CA TRP A 160 5.20 -8.00 3.85
C TRP A 160 5.16 -7.32 2.48
N ARG A 161 4.89 -6.01 2.48
CA ARG A 161 4.92 -5.15 1.30
C ARG A 161 5.88 -3.98 1.50
N LEU A 162 6.57 -3.61 0.42
CA LEU A 162 7.37 -2.41 0.29
C LEU A 162 6.90 -1.64 -0.95
N VAL A 163 6.72 -0.32 -0.81
CA VAL A 163 6.44 0.63 -1.89
C VAL A 163 7.68 1.52 -2.12
N PRO A 164 7.85 2.17 -3.29
CA PRO A 164 8.96 3.07 -3.56
C PRO A 164 9.09 4.15 -2.50
N GLY A 165 10.32 4.43 -2.05
CA GLY A 165 10.60 5.39 -0.96
C GLY A 165 10.07 5.00 0.43
N GLY A 166 9.41 3.85 0.56
CA GLY A 166 8.82 3.37 1.80
C GLY A 166 9.73 2.48 2.64
N ARG A 167 9.15 1.88 3.68
CA ARG A 167 9.75 0.79 4.47
C ARG A 167 8.83 -0.42 4.47
N TRP A 168 9.37 -1.62 4.73
CA TRP A 168 8.57 -2.84 4.81
C TRP A 168 7.44 -2.69 5.83
N ARG A 169 6.22 -3.04 5.42
CA ARG A 169 4.99 -3.01 6.23
C ARG A 169 4.34 -4.38 6.17
N ARG A 170 3.74 -4.82 7.27
CA ARG A 170 2.88 -6.01 7.26
C ARG A 170 1.67 -5.69 6.39
N ALA A 171 1.49 -6.46 5.33
CA ALA A 171 0.37 -6.33 4.42
C ALA A 171 -0.78 -7.27 4.82
N ALA A 172 -0.45 -8.49 5.22
CA ALA A 172 -1.41 -9.50 5.64
C ALA A 172 -0.77 -10.57 6.53
N GLN A 173 -1.62 -11.39 7.14
CA GLN A 173 -1.26 -12.70 7.67
C GLN A 173 -2.02 -13.74 6.84
N ALA A 174 -1.30 -14.76 6.36
CA ALA A 174 -1.89 -15.87 5.61
C ALA A 174 -1.67 -17.15 6.41
N ARG A 175 -2.58 -18.12 6.27
CA ARG A 175 -2.44 -19.43 6.91
C ARG A 175 -2.15 -20.47 5.84
N THR A 176 -1.04 -21.16 5.96
CA THR A 176 -0.74 -22.33 5.12
C THR A 176 -1.58 -23.52 5.57
N ASP A 177 -2.11 -24.25 4.60
CA ASP A 177 -2.88 -25.48 4.78
C ASP A 177 -1.98 -26.68 5.11
N ALA A 178 -2.57 -27.88 5.14
CA ALA A 178 -1.87 -29.14 5.40
C ALA A 178 -0.76 -29.45 4.38
N ASP A 179 -0.86 -28.92 3.16
CA ASP A 179 0.14 -29.05 2.09
C ASP A 179 1.19 -27.93 2.15
N GLY A 180 1.15 -27.09 3.18
CA GLY A 180 2.06 -25.97 3.38
C GLY A 180 1.81 -24.83 2.40
N ARG A 181 0.61 -24.72 1.81
CA ARG A 181 0.29 -23.74 0.78
C ARG A 181 -0.68 -22.68 1.29
N ALA A 182 -0.50 -21.45 0.82
CA ALA A 182 -1.48 -20.37 1.01
C ALA A 182 -1.51 -19.49 -0.23
N THR A 183 -2.60 -18.74 -0.39
CA THR A 183 -2.71 -17.70 -1.42
C THR A 183 -3.01 -16.35 -0.78
N GLN A 184 -2.40 -15.29 -1.28
CA GLN A 184 -2.69 -13.92 -0.89
C GLN A 184 -3.06 -13.09 -2.13
N THR A 185 -4.31 -12.63 -2.21
CA THR A 185 -4.73 -11.70 -3.27
C THR A 185 -4.27 -10.28 -2.95
N VAL A 186 -3.76 -9.56 -3.95
CA VAL A 186 -3.27 -8.18 -3.86
C VAL A 186 -3.70 -7.38 -5.09
N SER A 187 -3.94 -6.07 -4.92
CA SER A 187 -4.29 -5.16 -6.02
C SER A 187 -3.42 -3.89 -5.95
N PRO A 188 -2.12 -3.99 -6.31
CA PRO A 188 -1.24 -2.83 -6.25
C PRO A 188 -1.67 -1.74 -7.26
N ARG A 189 -1.38 -0.49 -6.91
CA ARG A 189 -1.60 0.72 -7.74
C ARG A 189 -0.32 1.57 -7.86
N THR A 190 0.80 0.90 -7.61
CA THR A 190 2.17 1.39 -7.73
C THR A 190 3.07 0.15 -7.68
N ASP A 191 4.30 0.26 -8.19
CA ASP A 191 5.29 -0.81 -8.08
C ASP A 191 5.41 -1.28 -6.63
N THR A 192 5.48 -2.59 -6.43
CA THR A 192 5.58 -3.16 -5.09
C THR A 192 6.62 -4.26 -5.02
N ARG A 193 7.20 -4.43 -3.84
CA ARG A 193 8.01 -5.60 -3.51
C ARG A 193 7.35 -6.35 -2.37
N TRP A 194 7.38 -7.67 -2.46
CA TRP A 194 6.70 -8.57 -1.53
C TRP A 194 7.67 -9.61 -0.99
N ARG A 195 7.46 -10.03 0.26
CA ARG A 195 8.15 -11.18 0.86
C ARG A 195 7.31 -11.79 1.96
N VAL A 196 7.60 -13.04 2.28
CA VAL A 196 6.97 -13.77 3.39
C VAL A 196 8.00 -14.05 4.47
N THR A 197 7.56 -14.02 5.73
CA THR A 197 8.34 -14.53 6.86
C THR A 197 7.50 -15.51 7.66
N THR A 198 8.14 -16.57 8.15
CA THR A 198 7.51 -17.56 9.02
C THR A 198 7.93 -17.32 10.47
N PRO A 199 7.09 -17.68 11.46
CA PRO A 199 7.52 -17.73 12.84
C PRO A 199 8.49 -18.88 13.06
N ARG A 200 9.26 -18.81 14.14
CA ARG A 200 9.94 -19.99 14.68
C ARG A 200 8.89 -20.89 15.33
N LEU A 201 8.94 -22.18 15.04
CA LEU A 201 8.18 -23.22 15.75
C LEU A 201 9.12 -24.00 16.68
N PRO A 202 8.60 -24.78 17.64
CA PRO A 202 9.44 -25.59 18.51
C PRO A 202 10.40 -26.52 17.75
N TRP A 203 9.94 -27.09 16.63
CA TRP A 203 10.68 -28.03 15.78
C TRP A 203 11.27 -27.42 14.50
N LEU A 204 11.05 -26.13 14.24
CA LEU A 204 11.40 -25.50 12.95
C LEU A 204 11.92 -24.07 13.15
N GLU A 205 13.06 -23.74 12.54
CA GLU A 205 13.58 -22.37 12.53
C GLU A 205 12.68 -21.40 11.74
N LYS A 206 12.85 -20.10 11.98
CA LYS A 206 12.18 -19.06 11.18
C LYS A 206 12.82 -18.99 9.79
N ALA A 207 12.02 -18.64 8.78
CA ALA A 207 12.50 -18.41 7.41
C ALA A 207 11.96 -17.11 6.83
N ARG A 208 12.57 -16.69 5.71
CA ARG A 208 12.18 -15.54 4.91
C ARG A 208 12.33 -15.88 3.43
N SER A 209 11.33 -15.53 2.63
CA SER A 209 11.37 -15.77 1.19
C SER A 209 12.32 -14.81 0.47
N ALA A 210 12.65 -15.15 -0.77
CA ALA A 210 13.13 -14.17 -1.74
C ALA A 210 12.11 -13.03 -1.91
N VAL A 211 12.57 -11.89 -2.44
CA VAL A 211 11.72 -10.73 -2.71
C VAL A 211 11.08 -10.89 -4.09
N LEU A 212 9.76 -10.97 -4.14
CA LEU A 212 8.98 -10.87 -5.36
C LEU A 212 8.79 -9.39 -5.72
N ARG A 213 9.15 -9.00 -6.95
CA ARG A 213 8.86 -7.67 -7.50
C ARG A 213 7.59 -7.77 -8.36
N LEU A 214 6.70 -6.81 -8.18
CA LEU A 214 5.45 -6.70 -8.90
C LEU A 214 5.33 -5.28 -9.46
N ASP A 215 5.62 -5.14 -10.74
CA ASP A 215 5.55 -3.90 -11.49
C ASP A 215 4.08 -3.52 -11.74
N ASP A 216 3.74 -2.27 -11.49
CA ASP A 216 2.45 -1.70 -11.83
C ASP A 216 2.49 -1.16 -13.25
N ARG A 217 1.56 -1.61 -14.09
CA ARG A 217 1.41 -1.17 -15.47
C ARG A 217 0.13 -0.35 -15.61
N PRO A 218 0.17 0.79 -16.31
CA PRO A 218 -1.01 1.61 -16.47
C PRO A 218 -2.11 0.87 -17.24
N PRO A 219 -3.39 0.96 -16.82
CA PRO A 219 -4.51 0.40 -17.58
C PRO A 219 -4.82 1.19 -18.86
N GLY A 220 -4.37 2.44 -18.94
CA GLY A 220 -4.46 3.29 -20.12
C GLY A 220 -3.16 3.31 -20.92
N THR A 221 -3.20 3.94 -22.10
CA THR A 221 -2.01 4.17 -22.91
C THR A 221 -1.32 5.46 -22.45
N PRO A 222 -0.04 5.40 -22.02
CA PRO A 222 0.70 6.61 -21.68
C PRO A 222 0.81 7.56 -22.86
N VAL A 223 0.74 8.85 -22.58
CA VAL A 223 0.90 9.91 -23.58
C VAL A 223 2.36 9.99 -23.99
N ARG A 224 2.63 9.86 -25.29
CA ARG A 224 3.96 10.05 -25.88
C ARG A 224 4.07 11.46 -26.45
N LEU A 225 4.75 12.34 -25.73
CA LEU A 225 5.03 13.69 -26.20
C LEU A 225 6.23 13.69 -27.16
N PRO A 226 6.32 14.66 -28.09
CA PRO A 226 7.51 14.85 -28.91
C PRO A 226 8.76 15.01 -28.04
N ALA A 227 9.90 14.46 -28.46
CA ALA A 227 11.14 14.50 -27.67
C ALA A 227 11.62 15.94 -27.37
N ALA A 228 11.34 16.89 -28.26
CA ALA A 228 11.67 18.31 -28.09
C ALA A 228 10.63 19.09 -27.24
N ALA A 229 9.53 18.46 -26.85
CA ALA A 229 8.49 19.14 -26.07
C ALA A 229 9.00 19.43 -24.65
N PRO A 230 8.92 20.68 -24.15
CA PRO A 230 9.35 20.99 -22.80
C PRO A 230 8.37 20.39 -21.78
N GLY A 231 8.89 19.95 -20.63
CA GLY A 231 8.09 19.53 -19.49
C GLY A 231 7.62 20.71 -18.63
N PRO A 232 6.57 20.53 -17.80
CA PRO A 232 6.10 21.55 -16.87
C PRO A 232 7.21 22.10 -15.97
N ARG A 233 7.22 23.43 -15.75
CA ARG A 233 8.19 24.08 -14.85
C ARG A 233 7.94 23.79 -13.38
N ILE A 234 6.70 23.45 -13.02
CA ILE A 234 6.34 23.10 -11.65
C ILE A 234 5.88 21.64 -11.66
N SER A 235 6.56 20.81 -10.88
CA SER A 235 6.17 19.42 -10.65
C SER A 235 5.12 19.37 -9.54
N LEU A 236 4.07 18.58 -9.77
CA LEU A 236 3.03 18.33 -8.78
C LEU A 236 3.19 16.94 -8.18
N PRO A 237 2.84 16.75 -6.90
CA PRO A 237 2.71 15.40 -6.36
C PRO A 237 1.65 14.62 -7.16
N PRO A 238 1.82 13.30 -7.36
CA PRO A 238 0.80 12.48 -8.03
C PRO A 238 -0.56 12.61 -7.35
N GLN A 239 -1.62 12.80 -8.13
CA GLN A 239 -2.97 12.79 -7.59
C GLN A 239 -3.37 11.41 -7.09
N GLY A 240 -4.28 11.40 -6.11
CA GLY A 240 -4.84 10.18 -5.58
C GLY A 240 -5.44 9.30 -6.69
N PRO A 241 -5.42 7.96 -6.53
CA PRO A 241 -5.99 7.07 -7.51
C PRO A 241 -7.50 7.33 -7.66
N ALA A 242 -8.05 6.96 -8.82
CA ALA A 242 -9.49 7.01 -9.06
C ALA A 242 -10.30 6.25 -7.98
N THR A 243 -11.52 6.74 -7.75
CA THR A 243 -12.53 6.20 -6.83
C THR A 243 -13.73 5.71 -7.61
N GLY A 244 -14.46 4.73 -7.09
CA GLY A 244 -15.64 4.19 -7.78
C GLY A 244 -15.34 3.63 -9.16
N GLU A 245 -16.39 3.49 -9.98
CA GLU A 245 -16.31 3.03 -11.36
C GLU A 245 -16.42 4.20 -12.35
N GLY A 246 -15.81 4.02 -13.52
CA GLY A 246 -15.91 4.98 -14.61
C GLY A 246 -15.44 6.38 -14.20
N PRO A 247 -16.10 7.45 -14.67
CA PRO A 247 -15.74 8.82 -14.30
C PRO A 247 -16.06 9.16 -12.83
N ASP A 248 -16.89 8.38 -12.14
CA ASP A 248 -17.33 8.61 -10.74
C ASP A 248 -17.65 10.09 -10.46
N LEU A 249 -18.40 10.74 -11.37
CA LEU A 249 -18.65 12.17 -11.31
C LEU A 249 -19.49 12.50 -10.07
N TRP A 250 -18.94 13.32 -9.19
CA TRP A 250 -19.63 13.85 -8.03
C TRP A 250 -19.62 15.38 -8.07
N ILE A 251 -20.79 15.98 -7.84
CA ILE A 251 -20.97 17.43 -7.77
C ILE A 251 -21.76 17.74 -6.51
N GLY A 252 -21.23 18.61 -5.67
CA GLY A 252 -21.89 18.97 -4.41
C GLY A 252 -21.53 20.36 -3.90
N ALA A 253 -22.15 20.74 -2.80
CA ALA A 253 -21.84 21.99 -2.12
C ALA A 253 -20.38 22.02 -1.68
N VAL A 254 -19.78 23.22 -1.70
CA VAL A 254 -18.43 23.42 -1.16
C VAL A 254 -18.49 23.24 0.36
N SER A 255 -17.86 22.18 0.88
CA SER A 255 -17.77 21.89 2.33
C SER A 255 -17.00 22.96 3.09
N ASP A 256 -17.16 23.03 4.43
CA ASP A 256 -16.48 24.05 5.26
C ASP A 256 -14.96 23.96 5.15
N ARG A 257 -14.43 22.74 5.13
CA ARG A 257 -13.00 22.49 4.96
C ARG A 257 -12.47 23.07 3.65
N VAL A 258 -13.17 22.83 2.54
CA VAL A 258 -12.75 23.34 1.24
C VAL A 258 -12.92 24.85 1.17
N TRP A 259 -14.01 25.37 1.71
CA TRP A 259 -14.25 26.81 1.77
C TRP A 259 -13.16 27.56 2.55
N SER A 260 -12.77 27.03 3.71
CA SER A 260 -11.68 27.58 4.51
C SER A 260 -10.35 27.60 3.75
N GLN A 261 -10.05 26.56 2.96
CA GLN A 261 -8.83 26.50 2.14
C GLN A 261 -8.83 27.51 0.99
N MET A 262 -10.00 27.81 0.42
CA MET A 262 -10.13 28.76 -0.69
C MET A 262 -10.14 30.22 -0.24
N THR A 263 -10.63 30.49 0.97
CA THR A 263 -10.82 31.85 1.49
C THR A 263 -9.48 32.53 1.74
N GLY A 264 -9.30 33.73 1.20
CA GLY A 264 -8.03 34.46 1.16
C GLY A 264 -7.09 34.03 0.02
N VAL A 265 -7.49 33.06 -0.81
CA VAL A 265 -6.70 32.54 -1.94
C VAL A 265 -7.47 32.70 -3.25
N THR A 266 -8.30 31.71 -3.61
CA THR A 266 -9.11 31.73 -4.83
C THR A 266 -10.45 32.41 -4.62
N TRP A 267 -10.86 32.64 -3.36
CA TRP A 267 -12.01 33.45 -2.99
C TRP A 267 -11.62 34.47 -1.92
N HIS A 268 -12.13 35.70 -2.01
CA HIS A 268 -11.93 36.75 -1.00
C HIS A 268 -13.10 37.75 -1.05
N SER A 269 -13.14 38.69 -0.10
CA SER A 269 -14.12 39.77 -0.12
C SER A 269 -14.04 40.56 -1.44
N GLY A 270 -15.19 40.85 -2.05
CA GLY A 270 -15.30 41.49 -3.37
C GLY A 270 -15.40 40.53 -4.57
N CYS A 271 -15.32 39.21 -4.34
CA CYS A 271 -15.58 38.21 -5.36
C CYS A 271 -17.06 38.18 -5.77
N PRO A 272 -17.37 37.98 -7.07
CA PRO A 272 -18.72 38.13 -7.59
C PRO A 272 -19.64 36.94 -7.27
N VAL A 273 -19.08 35.81 -6.84
CA VAL A 273 -19.84 34.59 -6.51
C VAL A 273 -19.50 34.17 -5.08
N GLY A 274 -20.52 34.13 -4.23
CA GLY A 274 -20.41 33.62 -2.86
C GLY A 274 -20.43 32.08 -2.83
N ARG A 275 -20.13 31.51 -1.66
CA ARG A 275 -20.08 30.05 -1.44
C ARG A 275 -21.28 29.28 -1.98
N SER A 276 -22.49 29.79 -1.75
CA SER A 276 -23.75 29.16 -2.18
C SER A 276 -23.89 29.04 -3.70
N GLY A 277 -23.20 29.91 -4.46
CA GLY A 277 -23.15 29.89 -5.92
C GLY A 277 -22.03 29.00 -6.48
N LEU A 278 -21.23 28.33 -5.64
CA LEU A 278 -20.15 27.46 -6.07
C LEU A 278 -20.43 25.99 -5.75
N ARG A 279 -19.87 25.10 -6.56
CA ARG A 279 -19.92 23.65 -6.37
C ARG A 279 -18.52 23.06 -6.49
N LEU A 280 -18.23 22.08 -5.64
CA LEU A 280 -17.06 21.22 -5.80
C LEU A 280 -17.42 20.12 -6.79
N VAL A 281 -16.60 19.99 -7.83
CA VAL A 281 -16.67 18.91 -8.82
C VAL A 281 -15.52 17.96 -8.56
N ARG A 282 -15.83 16.68 -8.46
CA ARG A 282 -14.85 15.59 -8.36
C ARG A 282 -15.11 14.60 -9.48
N VAL A 283 -14.07 14.24 -10.21
CA VAL A 283 -14.19 13.37 -11.38
C VAL A 283 -12.91 12.58 -11.58
N ASN A 284 -13.03 11.34 -12.02
CA ASN A 284 -11.88 10.57 -12.44
C ASN A 284 -11.41 11.06 -13.81
N TYR A 285 -10.09 11.09 -14.02
CA TYR A 285 -9.47 11.43 -15.30
C TYR A 285 -8.31 10.47 -15.58
N TRP A 286 -7.92 10.34 -16.86
CA TRP A 286 -6.69 9.62 -17.23
C TRP A 286 -5.51 10.56 -17.19
N ASP A 287 -4.50 10.28 -16.37
CA ASP A 287 -3.26 11.05 -16.40
C ASP A 287 -2.40 10.71 -17.62
N TYR A 288 -1.30 11.44 -17.80
CA TYR A 288 -0.41 11.24 -18.94
C TYR A 288 0.39 9.93 -18.83
N ASP A 289 0.50 9.36 -17.64
CA ASP A 289 1.14 8.06 -17.42
C ASP A 289 0.19 6.89 -17.69
N GLY A 290 -1.08 7.17 -18.04
CA GLY A 290 -2.09 6.16 -18.34
C GLY A 290 -2.79 5.60 -17.10
N TYR A 291 -2.66 6.24 -15.93
CA TYR A 291 -3.37 5.86 -14.71
C TYR A 291 -4.63 6.69 -14.50
N PRO A 292 -5.74 6.08 -14.06
CA PRO A 292 -6.93 6.82 -13.67
C PRO A 292 -6.71 7.47 -12.29
N ARG A 293 -6.87 8.79 -12.25
CA ARG A 293 -6.67 9.65 -11.07
C ARG A 293 -7.96 10.33 -10.66
N ARG A 294 -8.01 10.82 -9.41
CA ARG A 294 -9.13 11.62 -8.89
C ARG A 294 -8.79 13.12 -8.94
N GLY A 295 -9.52 13.86 -9.75
CA GLY A 295 -9.43 15.31 -9.90
C GLY A 295 -10.45 16.07 -9.06
N GLU A 296 -10.11 17.32 -8.73
CA GLU A 296 -11.04 18.26 -8.09
C GLU A 296 -10.94 19.66 -8.73
N LEU A 297 -12.10 20.29 -8.97
CA LEU A 297 -12.18 21.72 -9.28
C LEU A 297 -13.42 22.32 -8.61
N VAL A 298 -13.44 23.65 -8.49
CA VAL A 298 -14.63 24.40 -8.06
C VAL A 298 -15.15 25.17 -9.25
N ALA A 299 -16.47 25.16 -9.44
CA ALA A 299 -17.14 25.86 -10.54
C ALA A 299 -18.41 26.56 -10.03
N ASN A 300 -18.98 27.45 -10.84
CA ASN A 300 -20.30 28.01 -10.59
C ASN A 300 -21.34 26.88 -10.59
N ALA A 301 -22.35 26.98 -9.73
CA ALA A 301 -23.44 26.01 -9.66
C ALA A 301 -24.14 25.81 -11.00
N ASP A 302 -24.25 26.84 -11.84
CA ASP A 302 -24.91 26.76 -13.15
C ASP A 302 -24.04 26.13 -14.26
N ALA A 303 -22.72 26.09 -14.06
CA ALA A 303 -21.75 25.56 -15.01
C ALA A 303 -21.16 24.20 -14.58
N ALA A 304 -21.23 23.87 -13.29
CA ALA A 304 -20.58 22.70 -12.69
C ALA A 304 -21.00 21.39 -13.35
N TYR A 305 -22.27 21.23 -13.71
CA TYR A 305 -22.76 20.03 -14.39
C TYR A 305 -22.17 19.89 -15.79
N ALA A 306 -22.19 20.96 -16.60
CA ALA A 306 -21.63 20.96 -17.95
C ALA A 306 -20.12 20.65 -17.95
N MET A 307 -19.36 21.31 -17.05
CA MET A 307 -17.94 21.05 -16.88
C MET A 307 -17.68 19.61 -16.40
N GLY A 308 -18.41 19.15 -15.39
CA GLY A 308 -18.30 17.78 -14.88
C GLY A 308 -18.62 16.73 -15.94
N ALA A 309 -19.68 16.95 -16.73
CA ALA A 309 -20.10 16.05 -17.81
C ALA A 309 -19.07 15.99 -18.96
N ALA A 310 -18.48 17.14 -19.33
CA ALA A 310 -17.40 17.20 -20.30
C ALA A 310 -16.17 16.43 -19.82
N LEU A 311 -15.72 16.65 -18.58
CA LEU A 311 -14.59 15.93 -17.99
C LEU A 311 -14.88 14.42 -17.86
N ALA A 312 -16.12 14.05 -17.53
CA ALA A 312 -16.54 12.66 -17.50
C ALA A 312 -16.57 12.02 -18.91
N GLU A 313 -16.91 12.77 -19.96
CA GLU A 313 -16.80 12.28 -21.33
C GLU A 313 -15.34 12.17 -21.78
N MET A 314 -14.47 13.11 -21.40
CA MET A 314 -13.03 12.98 -21.61
C MET A 314 -12.51 11.69 -20.98
N TYR A 315 -12.91 11.37 -19.74
CA TYR A 315 -12.56 10.11 -19.10
C TYR A 315 -13.03 8.89 -19.91
N ARG A 316 -14.31 8.87 -20.33
CA ARG A 316 -14.87 7.76 -21.13
C ARG A 316 -14.14 7.58 -22.47
N ARG A 317 -13.73 8.68 -23.10
CA ARG A 317 -12.96 8.68 -24.35
C ARG A 317 -11.45 8.53 -24.16
N ARG A 318 -10.98 8.36 -22.92
CA ARG A 318 -9.55 8.29 -22.56
C ARG A 318 -8.74 9.49 -23.06
N LEU A 319 -9.37 10.68 -23.10
CA LEU A 319 -8.70 11.94 -23.40
C LEU A 319 -7.91 12.39 -22.15
N PRO A 320 -6.57 12.48 -22.20
CA PRO A 320 -5.75 12.66 -21.01
C PRO A 320 -5.84 14.08 -20.43
N ILE A 321 -5.76 14.15 -19.11
CA ILE A 321 -5.59 15.40 -18.35
C ILE A 321 -4.32 15.26 -17.53
N ARG A 322 -3.42 16.25 -17.57
CA ARG A 322 -2.14 16.17 -16.86
C ARG A 322 -2.34 16.18 -15.34
N ALA A 323 -3.07 17.19 -14.86
CA ALA A 323 -3.44 17.36 -13.47
C ALA A 323 -4.75 18.17 -13.37
N MET A 324 -5.44 18.02 -12.25
CA MET A 324 -6.69 18.67 -11.89
C MET A 324 -6.75 18.87 -10.37
N HIS A 325 -5.98 19.84 -9.89
CA HIS A 325 -6.01 20.36 -8.54
C HIS A 325 -6.79 21.69 -8.52
N ARG A 326 -7.48 21.95 -7.42
CA ARG A 326 -8.05 23.28 -7.18
C ARG A 326 -6.94 24.32 -7.06
N VAL A 327 -7.18 25.52 -7.60
CA VAL A 327 -6.16 26.57 -7.66
C VAL A 327 -5.73 27.08 -6.28
N ASP A 328 -6.54 26.89 -5.22
CA ASP A 328 -6.17 27.26 -3.85
C ASP A 328 -4.91 26.53 -3.34
N ARG A 329 -4.59 25.37 -3.93
CA ARG A 329 -3.39 24.60 -3.60
C ARG A 329 -2.08 25.25 -4.05
N PHE A 330 -2.14 26.25 -4.93
CA PHE A 330 -0.97 26.98 -5.42
C PHE A 330 -0.68 28.26 -4.61
N GLY A 331 -1.52 28.58 -3.62
CA GLY A 331 -1.34 29.76 -2.77
C GLY A 331 -1.80 31.07 -3.41
N TRP A 332 -1.71 32.15 -2.65
CA TRP A 332 -2.07 33.50 -3.10
C TRP A 332 -0.94 34.12 -3.92
N SER A 333 -1.32 34.85 -4.97
CA SER A 333 -0.41 35.64 -5.80
C SER A 333 -0.85 37.09 -5.83
N ALA A 334 0.01 37.96 -5.29
CA ALA A 334 -0.21 39.42 -5.35
C ALA A 334 -0.24 39.94 -6.80
N ARG A 335 0.41 39.24 -7.74
CA ARG A 335 0.48 39.62 -9.16
C ARG A 335 -0.89 39.55 -9.86
N VAL A 336 -1.71 38.56 -9.51
CA VAL A 336 -3.05 38.39 -10.08
C VAL A 336 -4.16 38.71 -9.07
N ARG A 337 -3.79 39.05 -7.83
CA ARG A 337 -4.73 39.32 -6.72
C ARG A 337 -5.76 38.20 -6.54
N GLY A 338 -5.25 36.98 -6.44
CA GLY A 338 -6.05 35.76 -6.30
C GLY A 338 -5.17 34.52 -6.16
N GLY A 339 -5.70 33.34 -6.44
CA GLY A 339 -4.89 32.11 -6.48
C GLY A 339 -3.82 32.18 -7.57
N ASP A 340 -2.63 31.62 -7.31
CA ASP A 340 -1.48 31.69 -8.21
C ASP A 340 -1.69 30.91 -9.52
N ASP A 341 -2.28 31.63 -10.47
CA ASP A 341 -2.61 31.15 -11.80
C ASP A 341 -1.37 30.86 -12.65
N TYR A 342 -0.28 31.60 -12.45
CA TYR A 342 0.96 31.34 -13.17
C TYR A 342 1.58 30.02 -12.72
N ALA A 343 1.56 29.75 -11.41
CA ALA A 343 2.01 28.47 -10.88
C ALA A 343 1.10 27.31 -11.34
N SER A 344 -0.21 27.52 -11.31
CA SER A 344 -1.18 26.54 -11.83
C SER A 344 -0.91 26.22 -13.30
N MET A 345 -0.81 27.25 -14.15
CA MET A 345 -0.52 27.09 -15.56
C MET A 345 0.83 26.39 -15.80
N ALA A 346 1.87 26.80 -15.08
CA ALA A 346 3.23 26.26 -15.19
C ALA A 346 3.37 24.79 -14.75
N SER A 347 2.37 24.27 -14.03
CA SER A 347 2.24 22.85 -13.69
C SER A 347 1.39 22.04 -14.68
N GLY A 348 0.75 22.71 -15.64
CA GLY A 348 -0.16 22.09 -16.60
C GLY A 348 -1.52 21.68 -16.01
N ASN A 349 -1.96 22.39 -14.98
CA ASN A 349 -3.14 22.06 -14.19
C ASN A 349 -4.44 22.49 -14.87
N THR A 350 -5.40 21.57 -14.99
CA THR A 350 -6.78 21.85 -15.40
C THR A 350 -7.55 22.48 -14.24
N SER A 351 -8.21 23.62 -14.48
CA SER A 351 -8.83 24.40 -13.41
C SER A 351 -10.04 25.23 -13.87
N ALA A 352 -10.85 25.69 -12.92
CA ALA A 352 -12.05 26.49 -13.21
C ALA A 352 -12.12 27.76 -12.34
N PHE A 353 -12.76 27.73 -11.16
CA PHE A 353 -12.92 28.93 -10.35
C PHE A 353 -11.59 29.47 -9.80
N ASN A 354 -11.30 30.74 -10.08
CA ASN A 354 -10.26 31.55 -9.45
C ASN A 354 -10.68 33.02 -9.52
N CYS A 355 -11.09 33.58 -8.38
CA CYS A 355 -11.41 35.00 -8.27
C CYS A 355 -10.12 35.82 -8.27
N ARG A 356 -9.75 36.30 -9.45
CA ARG A 356 -8.50 37.03 -9.70
C ARG A 356 -8.67 38.05 -10.82
N ASP A 357 -7.67 38.90 -10.96
CA ASP A 357 -7.47 39.71 -12.16
C ASP A 357 -7.04 38.84 -13.35
N VAL A 358 -7.23 39.35 -14.57
CA VAL A 358 -6.78 38.71 -15.81
C VAL A 358 -5.24 38.67 -15.84
N VAL A 359 -4.68 37.54 -16.27
CA VAL A 359 -3.23 37.36 -16.42
C VAL A 359 -2.69 38.41 -17.39
N GLY A 360 -1.82 39.29 -16.88
CA GLY A 360 -1.23 40.39 -17.64
C GLY A 360 -1.96 41.74 -17.51
N ARG A 361 -3.16 41.79 -16.91
CA ARG A 361 -3.99 43.00 -16.73
C ARG A 361 -4.56 43.16 -15.32
N PRO A 362 -3.81 43.82 -14.42
CA PRO A 362 -4.30 44.19 -13.09
C PRO A 362 -5.57 45.05 -13.15
N GLY A 363 -6.52 44.83 -12.25
CA GLY A 363 -7.78 45.57 -12.13
C GLY A 363 -8.91 45.09 -13.06
N ARG A 364 -8.63 44.27 -14.07
CA ARG A 364 -9.67 43.64 -14.91
C ARG A 364 -9.95 42.23 -14.40
N ARG A 365 -11.19 41.94 -14.02
CA ARG A 365 -11.56 40.64 -13.46
C ARG A 365 -11.62 39.53 -14.50
N SER A 366 -11.03 38.39 -14.19
CA SER A 366 -10.93 37.19 -15.05
C SER A 366 -12.27 36.44 -15.17
N PRO A 367 -12.67 35.91 -16.35
CA PRO A 367 -13.86 35.05 -16.47
C PRO A 367 -13.92 33.89 -15.45
N HIS A 368 -12.77 33.39 -15.01
CA HIS A 368 -12.64 32.40 -13.94
C HIS A 368 -13.21 32.87 -12.58
N ALA A 369 -13.29 34.17 -12.33
CA ALA A 369 -13.85 34.73 -11.09
C ALA A 369 -15.35 34.49 -10.95
N TRP A 370 -16.04 34.18 -12.04
CA TRP A 370 -17.46 33.80 -12.04
C TRP A 370 -17.64 32.29 -11.92
N GLY A 371 -16.57 31.49 -11.97
CA GLY A 371 -16.62 30.02 -11.96
C GLY A 371 -17.22 29.41 -13.23
N ARG A 372 -17.29 30.18 -14.32
CA ARG A 372 -17.90 29.76 -15.60
C ARG A 372 -16.88 29.48 -16.70
N ALA A 373 -15.59 29.60 -16.40
CA ALA A 373 -14.50 29.26 -17.30
C ALA A 373 -13.81 27.97 -16.84
N LEU A 374 -13.28 27.22 -17.80
CA LEU A 374 -12.51 26.00 -17.61
C LEU A 374 -11.23 26.10 -18.47
N ASP A 375 -10.09 25.97 -17.81
CA ASP A 375 -8.79 25.82 -18.45
C ASP A 375 -8.37 24.36 -18.41
N VAL A 376 -7.88 23.82 -19.53
CA VAL A 376 -7.49 22.40 -19.64
C VAL A 376 -6.06 22.25 -20.14
N ASN A 377 -5.26 21.42 -19.45
CA ASN A 377 -3.88 21.08 -19.82
C ASN A 377 -3.04 22.31 -20.22
N THR A 378 -3.00 23.29 -19.34
CA THR A 378 -2.47 24.66 -19.56
C THR A 378 -1.02 24.71 -20.03
N TRP A 379 -0.23 23.66 -19.78
CA TRP A 379 1.14 23.58 -20.25
C TRP A 379 1.20 23.31 -21.75
N GLU A 380 0.37 22.39 -22.23
CA GLU A 380 0.25 22.05 -23.65
C GLU A 380 -0.63 23.05 -24.42
N ASN A 381 -1.44 23.84 -23.71
CA ASN A 381 -2.38 24.80 -24.29
C ASN A 381 -2.13 26.20 -23.71
N PRO A 382 -1.10 26.92 -24.19
CA PRO A 382 -0.72 28.19 -23.61
C PRO A 382 -1.72 29.32 -23.91
N TYR A 383 -1.59 30.37 -23.10
CA TYR A 383 -2.29 31.64 -23.19
C TYR A 383 -1.36 32.75 -23.72
N ARG A 384 -1.80 33.48 -24.75
CA ARG A 384 -1.11 34.66 -25.29
C ARG A 384 -1.61 35.93 -24.61
N SER A 385 -0.87 36.38 -23.60
CA SER A 385 -1.09 37.68 -22.95
C SER A 385 -0.33 38.82 -23.65
N ALA A 386 -0.68 40.07 -23.37
CA ALA A 386 0.12 41.24 -23.80
C ALA A 386 1.58 41.23 -23.29
N ARG A 387 1.87 40.47 -22.22
CA ARG A 387 3.22 40.35 -21.63
C ARG A 387 3.99 39.14 -22.15
N GLY A 388 3.44 38.40 -23.09
CA GLY A 388 4.02 37.18 -23.65
C GLY A 388 3.13 35.95 -23.49
N ILE A 389 3.61 34.84 -24.05
CA ILE A 389 2.92 33.56 -24.03
C ILE A 389 3.29 32.82 -22.75
N VAL A 390 2.29 32.35 -22.02
CA VAL A 390 2.44 31.62 -20.77
C VAL A 390 1.69 30.28 -20.84
N PRO A 391 2.16 29.22 -20.16
CA PRO A 391 3.38 29.18 -19.36
C PRO A 391 4.65 29.02 -20.22
N ASN A 392 4.55 28.58 -21.48
CA ASN A 392 5.68 28.40 -22.39
C ASN A 392 5.30 28.80 -23.82
N THR A 393 6.32 29.07 -24.64
CA THR A 393 6.11 29.47 -26.05
C THR A 393 6.07 28.29 -27.01
N TRP A 394 6.74 27.18 -26.68
CA TRP A 394 6.94 26.05 -27.59
C TRP A 394 5.61 25.49 -28.08
N TRP A 395 4.68 25.21 -27.15
CA TRP A 395 3.41 24.60 -27.52
C TRP A 395 2.54 25.47 -28.42
N GLN A 396 2.70 26.80 -28.44
CA GLN A 396 1.85 27.69 -29.26
C GLN A 396 1.81 27.29 -30.74
N GLY A 397 2.94 26.83 -31.30
CA GLY A 397 3.06 26.37 -32.70
C GLY A 397 2.88 24.86 -32.90
N HIS A 398 2.68 24.09 -31.84
CA HIS A 398 2.65 22.63 -31.89
C HIS A 398 1.29 22.10 -31.44
N SER A 399 0.80 21.06 -32.12
CA SER A 399 -0.42 20.34 -31.75
C SER A 399 -0.10 18.91 -31.38
N HIS A 400 -1.01 18.26 -30.66
CA HIS A 400 -0.94 16.87 -30.29
C HIS A 400 -2.37 16.31 -30.26
N PRO A 401 -2.65 15.18 -30.93
CA PRO A 401 -4.02 14.68 -31.16
C PRO A 401 -4.84 14.40 -29.89
N LEU A 402 -4.17 14.24 -28.75
CA LEU A 402 -4.82 13.98 -27.46
C LEU A 402 -4.80 15.17 -26.48
N VAL A 403 -3.81 16.06 -26.56
CA VAL A 403 -3.52 16.97 -25.44
C VAL A 403 -3.27 18.43 -25.82
N ALA A 404 -3.02 18.74 -27.10
CA ALA A 404 -2.70 20.11 -27.54
C ALA A 404 -3.47 20.47 -28.82
N TRP A 405 -4.44 21.38 -28.71
CA TRP A 405 -5.35 21.70 -29.81
C TRP A 405 -5.11 23.08 -30.43
N ARG A 406 -5.12 23.15 -31.77
CA ARG A 406 -4.97 24.40 -32.53
C ARG A 406 -6.11 24.64 -33.53
N SER A 407 -7.14 23.80 -33.46
CA SER A 407 -8.32 23.83 -34.32
C SER A 407 -9.58 23.42 -33.55
N ARG A 408 -10.73 23.91 -34.02
CA ARG A 408 -12.06 23.54 -33.52
C ARG A 408 -12.41 22.08 -33.75
N SER A 409 -11.77 21.42 -34.73
CA SER A 409 -11.96 20.00 -35.06
C SER A 409 -11.21 19.05 -34.12
N HIS A 410 -10.44 19.56 -33.15
CA HIS A 410 -9.76 18.70 -32.20
C HIS A 410 -10.78 18.02 -31.27
N ALA A 411 -10.57 16.74 -30.96
CA ALA A 411 -11.53 15.91 -30.20
C ALA A 411 -11.96 16.54 -28.87
N VAL A 412 -11.03 17.17 -28.13
CA VAL A 412 -11.33 17.91 -26.89
C VAL A 412 -12.21 19.13 -27.17
N VAL A 413 -11.91 19.93 -28.19
CA VAL A 413 -12.64 21.18 -28.48
C VAL A 413 -14.07 20.87 -28.93
N GLU A 414 -14.25 19.89 -29.80
CA GLU A 414 -15.58 19.43 -30.22
C GLU A 414 -16.38 18.87 -29.04
N LEU A 415 -15.73 18.12 -28.16
CA LEU A 415 -16.35 17.59 -26.95
C LEU A 415 -16.82 18.71 -26.04
N MET A 416 -15.96 19.67 -25.74
CA MET A 416 -16.32 20.83 -24.92
C MET A 416 -17.53 21.55 -25.52
N ALA A 417 -17.54 21.77 -26.84
CA ALA A 417 -18.65 22.42 -27.52
C ALA A 417 -19.99 21.68 -27.36
N ARG A 418 -20.00 20.34 -27.40
CA ARG A 418 -21.21 19.52 -27.15
C ARG A 418 -21.78 19.70 -25.75
N HIS A 419 -20.95 20.03 -24.76
CA HIS A 419 -21.36 20.33 -23.38
C HIS A 419 -21.62 21.81 -23.12
N GLY A 420 -21.67 22.66 -24.15
CA GLY A 420 -21.91 24.09 -23.99
C GLY A 420 -20.69 24.88 -23.51
N LEU A 421 -19.49 24.30 -23.61
CA LEU A 421 -18.21 24.94 -23.31
C LEU A 421 -17.57 25.43 -24.61
N ARG A 422 -17.65 26.74 -24.85
CA ARG A 422 -17.14 27.36 -26.06
C ARG A 422 -15.65 27.64 -25.94
N TRP A 423 -14.88 27.22 -26.94
CA TRP A 423 -13.49 27.65 -27.12
C TRP A 423 -13.47 29.12 -27.61
N THR A 424 -13.59 30.05 -26.66
CA THR A 424 -13.94 31.45 -26.94
C THR A 424 -12.82 32.21 -27.64
N TYR A 425 -11.57 32.01 -27.22
CA TYR A 425 -10.43 32.80 -27.68
C TYR A 425 -9.54 32.09 -28.71
N GLY A 426 -9.84 30.82 -29.02
CA GLY A 426 -9.11 30.07 -30.03
C GLY A 426 -7.61 30.00 -29.74
N ASN A 427 -6.79 30.24 -30.76
CA ASN A 427 -5.33 30.20 -30.64
C ASN A 427 -4.73 31.34 -29.81
N GLY A 428 -5.51 32.32 -29.38
CA GLY A 428 -5.05 33.37 -28.48
C GLY A 428 -5.06 32.93 -27.01
N ASP A 429 -5.94 32.02 -26.62
CA ASP A 429 -5.98 31.43 -25.29
C ASP A 429 -6.44 29.98 -25.42
N THR A 430 -5.47 29.12 -25.76
CA THR A 430 -5.80 27.77 -26.22
C THR A 430 -6.42 26.93 -25.10
N GLN A 431 -5.99 27.11 -23.85
CA GLN A 431 -6.54 26.40 -22.68
C GLN A 431 -8.01 26.71 -22.38
N HIS A 432 -8.51 27.88 -22.77
CA HIS A 432 -9.70 28.50 -22.18
C HIS A 432 -11.02 28.12 -22.86
N PHE A 433 -11.98 27.66 -22.06
CA PHE A 433 -13.37 27.42 -22.46
C PHE A 433 -14.36 28.15 -21.57
N ASP A 434 -15.33 28.85 -22.15
CA ASP A 434 -16.43 29.48 -21.41
C ASP A 434 -17.71 28.67 -21.49
N TYR A 435 -18.38 28.50 -20.35
CA TYR A 435 -19.73 27.95 -20.33
C TYR A 435 -20.75 28.96 -20.84
N VAL A 436 -21.33 28.65 -22.01
CA VAL A 436 -22.32 29.47 -22.72
C VAL A 436 -23.71 28.84 -22.74
N GLY A 437 -23.94 27.72 -22.06
CA GLY A 437 -25.22 27.00 -22.03
C GLY A 437 -25.37 25.94 -23.13
N VAL A 438 -26.37 25.07 -22.98
CA VAL A 438 -26.73 23.99 -23.93
C VAL A 438 -28.03 24.32 -24.68
N GLY A 439 -27.97 24.47 -26.01
CA GLY A 439 -29.14 24.69 -26.89
C GLY A 439 -29.35 26.12 -27.44
N LYS A 440 -30.20 26.25 -28.49
CA LYS A 440 -30.41 27.48 -29.31
C LYS A 440 -30.83 28.74 -28.53
N ARG A 441 -31.29 28.63 -27.28
CA ARG A 441 -31.77 29.77 -26.46
C ARG A 441 -30.68 30.51 -25.68
N ALA A 442 -29.44 30.01 -25.64
CA ALA A 442 -28.40 30.58 -24.77
C ALA A 442 -27.56 31.72 -25.39
N LEU A 443 -27.83 32.09 -26.65
CA LEU A 443 -27.13 33.17 -27.36
C LEU A 443 -27.37 34.59 -26.79
N ALA A 444 -28.28 34.77 -25.82
CA ALA A 444 -28.79 36.09 -25.49
C ALA A 444 -28.38 36.67 -24.11
N ARG A 445 -27.54 36.02 -23.28
CA ARG A 445 -27.29 36.55 -21.92
C ARG A 445 -25.88 36.74 -21.43
N HIS A 446 -24.82 36.27 -22.10
CA HIS A 446 -23.46 36.73 -21.79
C HIS A 446 -22.71 36.97 -23.09
N SER A 447 -22.62 38.25 -23.47
CA SER A 447 -21.67 38.77 -24.44
C SER A 447 -20.27 38.60 -23.83
N GLY A 448 -19.72 37.38 -23.91
CA GLY A 448 -18.28 37.19 -23.70
C GLY A 448 -17.51 38.13 -24.64
N PRO A 449 -16.34 38.62 -24.23
CA PRO A 449 -15.54 39.54 -25.05
C PRO A 449 -15.29 38.94 -26.45
N PRO A 450 -15.19 39.78 -27.49
CA PRO A 450 -15.03 39.33 -28.87
C PRO A 450 -13.77 38.45 -29.02
N PRO A 451 -13.76 37.51 -29.98
CA PRO A 451 -12.61 36.64 -30.24
C PRO A 451 -11.36 37.47 -30.50
N CYS A 452 -10.31 37.15 -29.76
CA CYS A 452 -9.11 37.96 -29.70
C CYS A 452 -8.22 37.71 -30.92
N ARG A 453 -8.00 38.75 -31.73
CA ARG A 453 -7.20 38.67 -32.97
C ARG A 453 -5.69 38.79 -32.73
N ARG A 454 -5.24 39.25 -31.53
CA ARG A 454 -3.79 39.42 -31.23
C ARG A 454 -3.38 39.15 -29.77
N PHE A 455 -4.15 39.63 -28.78
CA PHE A 455 -3.93 39.41 -27.32
C PHE A 455 -5.29 39.27 -26.64
N CYS A 456 -5.46 38.35 -25.67
CA CYS A 456 -6.80 38.04 -25.09
C CYS A 456 -7.14 38.69 -23.75
N ASP A 457 -6.26 39.54 -23.26
CA ASP A 457 -6.50 40.28 -22.04
C ASP A 457 -7.45 41.47 -22.19
#